data_AF-A0A961NL50-F1
#
_entry.id   AF-A0A961NL50-F1
#
_cell.length_a   1.000
_cell.length_b   1.000
_cell.length_c   1.000
_cell.angle_alpha   90.00
_cell.angle_beta   90.00
_cell.angle_gamma   90.00
#
_symmetry.space_group_name_H-M   'P 1'
#
loop_
_entity.id
_entity.type
_entity.pdbx_description
1 polymer ?
#
loop_
_entity_poly.entity_id
_entity_poly.type
_entity_poly.pdbx_seq_one_letter_code
_entity_poly.pdbx_strand_id
1 'polypeptide(L)'
;MEISLALITLVAAHLRPVFSLLNACLLVWLGCTVLWNSSRRHSGIWLAGLSLCSAGLFFAVYSPVFGAYYIEQNYQSFLLLSIWYGGMITVALSPLAWSAIVLFFLRRQDHGIPRKYILQFIVIVLVFMGMAIAALWPGNLPDWRTVFVEQSLFDAGVRTYTIAGFLFLTYLFLSAGFSLLALLSPNPQPHGFPDVARAQARPALLGAAWTLFSMCVCIMITMGWFLWR
;
A
#
# COMPACT_ATOMS: atom_id res chain seq x y z
N MET A 1 -6.24 -34.59 12.38
CA MET A 1 -5.55 -33.48 11.68
C MET A 1 -6.43 -32.23 11.56
N GLU A 2 -7.76 -32.33 11.57
CA GLU A 2 -8.67 -31.18 11.47
C GLU A 2 -8.72 -30.30 12.73
N ILE A 3 -8.61 -30.89 13.92
CA ILE A 3 -8.67 -30.14 15.20
C ILE A 3 -7.47 -29.17 15.34
N SER A 4 -6.28 -29.54 14.85
CA SER A 4 -5.14 -28.62 14.86
C SER A 4 -5.30 -27.46 13.88
N LEU A 5 -5.94 -27.70 12.73
CA LEU A 5 -6.19 -26.65 11.73
C LEU A 5 -7.19 -25.62 12.27
N ALA A 6 -8.28 -26.09 12.89
CA ALA A 6 -9.30 -25.23 13.50
C ALA A 6 -8.73 -24.36 14.64
N LEU A 7 -7.87 -24.94 15.48
CA LEU A 7 -7.21 -24.21 16.56
C LEU A 7 -6.25 -23.14 16.01
N ILE A 8 -5.48 -23.46 14.97
CA ILE A 8 -4.57 -22.51 14.30
C ILE A 8 -5.36 -21.36 13.66
N THR A 9 -6.48 -21.65 12.97
CA THR A 9 -7.31 -20.61 12.36
C THR A 9 -7.96 -19.70 13.40
N LEU A 10 -8.40 -20.26 14.53
CA LEU A 10 -8.98 -19.50 15.64
C LEU A 10 -7.95 -18.57 16.28
N VAL A 11 -6.77 -19.09 16.59
CA VAL A 11 -5.66 -18.30 17.14
C VAL A 11 -5.23 -17.21 16.16
N ALA A 12 -5.12 -17.54 14.86
CA ALA A 12 -4.80 -16.56 13.83
C ALA A 12 -5.89 -15.48 13.69
N ALA A 13 -7.17 -15.82 13.82
CA ALA A 13 -8.27 -14.87 13.77
C ALA A 13 -8.20 -13.84 14.90
N HIS A 14 -7.87 -14.26 16.13
CA HIS A 14 -7.72 -13.35 17.28
C HIS A 14 -6.43 -12.52 17.24
N LEU A 15 -5.35 -13.05 16.64
CA LEU A 15 -4.07 -12.34 16.54
C LEU A 15 -4.04 -11.28 15.43
N ARG A 16 -4.78 -11.47 14.33
CA ARG A 16 -4.85 -10.51 13.20
C ARG A 16 -5.16 -9.07 13.62
N PRO A 17 -6.23 -8.77 14.39
CA PRO A 17 -6.53 -7.40 14.80
C PRO A 17 -5.45 -6.83 15.72
N VAL A 18 -4.85 -7.66 16.58
CA VAL A 18 -3.74 -7.24 17.47
C VAL A 18 -2.53 -6.79 16.65
N PHE A 19 -2.12 -7.56 15.65
CA PHE A 19 -1.03 -7.18 14.76
C PHE A 19 -1.35 -5.94 13.92
N SER A 20 -2.60 -5.78 13.46
CA SER A 20 -3.03 -4.58 12.75
C SER A 20 -2.94 -3.33 13.62
N LEU A 21 -3.44 -3.40 14.86
CA LEU A 21 -3.35 -2.29 15.82
C LEU A 21 -1.90 -1.97 16.21
N LEU A 22 -1.06 -2.98 16.39
CA LEU A 22 0.36 -2.77 16.66
C LEU A 22 1.03 -2.02 15.50
N ASN A 23 0.79 -2.46 14.27
CA ASN A 23 1.28 -1.78 13.07
C ASN A 23 0.75 -0.34 12.97
N ALA A 24 -0.52 -0.11 13.32
CA ALA A 24 -1.11 1.21 13.37
C ALA A 24 -0.35 2.13 14.34
N CYS A 25 -0.18 1.68 15.58
CA CYS A 25 0.54 2.44 16.62
C CYS A 25 1.98 2.74 16.21
N LEU A 26 2.69 1.75 15.66
CA LEU A 26 4.06 1.93 15.19
C LEU A 26 4.15 2.95 14.05
N LEU A 27 3.26 2.88 13.05
CA LEU A 27 3.27 3.78 11.91
C LEU A 27 2.90 5.22 12.29
N VAL A 28 1.89 5.39 13.16
CA VAL A 28 1.54 6.73 13.69
C VAL A 28 2.69 7.29 14.52
N TRP A 29 3.29 6.49 15.40
CA TRP A 29 4.43 6.92 16.20
C TRP A 29 5.62 7.33 15.33
N LEU A 30 5.93 6.54 14.29
CA LEU A 30 7.02 6.83 13.36
C LEU A 30 6.72 8.07 12.50
N GLY A 31 5.47 8.25 12.05
CA GLY A 31 5.05 9.46 11.34
C GLY A 31 5.16 10.72 12.22
N CYS A 32 4.68 10.65 13.46
CA CYS A 32 4.75 11.73 14.44
C CYS A 32 6.21 12.08 14.81
N THR A 33 7.07 11.09 15.02
CA THR A 33 8.50 11.33 15.30
C THR A 33 9.21 11.97 14.11
N VAL A 34 8.90 11.58 12.87
CA VAL A 34 9.42 12.23 11.66
C VAL A 34 8.97 13.69 11.58
N LEU A 35 7.72 14.00 11.91
CA LEU A 35 7.20 15.37 11.91
C LEU A 35 7.84 16.22 13.01
N TRP A 36 7.94 15.69 14.24
CA TRP A 36 8.47 16.42 15.40
C TRP A 36 9.99 16.56 15.40
N ASN A 37 10.73 15.57 14.92
CA ASN A 37 12.21 15.58 14.96
C ASN A 37 12.84 16.33 13.78
N SER A 38 12.03 16.88 12.86
CA SER A 38 12.54 17.64 11.74
C SER A 38 12.84 19.10 12.12
N SER A 39 14.11 19.41 12.37
CA SER A 39 14.56 20.78 12.67
C SER A 39 14.31 21.77 11.52
N ARG A 40 14.09 21.27 10.30
CA ARG A 40 13.76 22.06 9.10
C ARG A 40 12.53 21.46 8.42
N ARG A 41 11.44 22.23 8.39
CA ARG A 41 10.16 21.85 7.78
C ARG A 41 10.24 21.94 6.26
N HIS A 42 10.67 20.88 5.60
CA HIS A 42 10.64 20.77 4.14
C HIS A 42 9.37 20.04 3.71
N SER A 43 8.81 20.37 2.55
CA SER A 43 7.58 19.75 2.03
C SER A 43 7.65 18.22 1.92
N GLY A 44 8.84 17.65 1.68
CA GLY A 44 9.04 16.20 1.65
C GLY A 44 8.87 15.51 3.01
N ILE A 45 9.17 16.20 4.12
CA ILE A 45 9.00 15.64 5.47
C ILE A 45 7.53 15.62 5.86
N TRP A 46 6.77 16.65 5.47
CA TRP A 46 5.32 16.64 5.61
C TRP A 46 4.69 15.47 4.85
N LEU A 47 5.10 15.23 3.61
CA LEU A 47 4.66 14.07 2.82
C LEU A 47 5.00 12.73 3.49
N ALA A 48 6.24 12.55 3.95
CA ALA A 48 6.66 11.32 4.61
C ALA A 48 5.91 11.09 5.93
N GLY A 49 5.83 12.10 6.80
CA GLY A 49 5.11 12.02 8.06
C GLY A 49 3.61 11.78 7.87
N LEU A 50 2.96 12.52 6.96
CA LEU A 50 1.53 12.34 6.66
C LEU A 50 1.24 10.96 6.04
N SER A 51 2.10 10.44 5.17
CA SER A 51 1.91 9.11 4.59
C SER A 51 2.06 7.98 5.62
N LEU A 52 2.98 8.12 6.58
CA LEU A 52 3.12 7.18 7.70
C LEU A 52 1.91 7.26 8.64
N CYS A 53 1.47 8.46 8.98
CA CYS A 53 0.27 8.65 9.80
C CYS A 53 -1.00 8.15 9.10
N SER A 54 -1.16 8.37 7.79
CA SER A 54 -2.32 7.87 7.04
C SER A 54 -2.33 6.35 6.95
N ALA A 55 -1.16 5.73 6.76
CA ALA A 55 -1.02 4.27 6.82
C ALA A 55 -1.38 3.73 8.21
N GLY A 56 -0.92 4.39 9.28
CA GLY A 56 -1.27 4.02 10.65
C GLY A 56 -2.77 4.17 10.94
N LEU A 57 -3.39 5.28 10.51
CA LEU A 57 -4.84 5.49 10.61
C LEU A 57 -5.62 4.41 9.84
N PHE A 58 -5.15 4.04 8.65
CA PHE A 58 -5.74 2.94 7.89
C PHE A 58 -5.74 1.65 8.71
N PHE A 59 -4.61 1.21 9.25
CA PHE A 59 -4.55 -0.01 10.07
C PHE A 59 -5.40 0.07 11.35
N ALA A 60 -5.50 1.24 11.98
CA ALA A 60 -6.33 1.47 13.16
C ALA A 60 -7.82 1.34 12.82
N VAL A 61 -8.25 1.92 11.70
CA VAL A 61 -9.64 1.90 11.23
C VAL A 61 -10.04 0.53 10.68
N TYR A 62 -9.09 -0.22 10.11
CA TYR A 62 -9.33 -1.53 9.52
C TYR A 62 -9.36 -2.67 10.55
N SER A 63 -8.73 -2.48 11.73
CA SER A 63 -8.75 -3.47 12.81
C SER A 63 -10.16 -3.75 13.36
N PRO A 64 -11.02 -2.74 13.65
CA PRO A 64 -12.41 -2.93 14.01
C PRO A 64 -13.23 -3.64 12.94
N VAL A 65 -12.93 -3.46 11.64
CA VAL A 65 -13.68 -4.15 10.56
C VAL A 65 -13.49 -5.67 10.69
N PHE A 66 -12.28 -6.14 10.99
CA PHE A 66 -12.02 -7.55 11.26
C PHE A 66 -12.59 -8.03 12.59
N GLY A 67 -12.61 -7.20 13.63
CA GLY A 67 -13.18 -7.56 14.92
C GLY A 67 -14.72 -7.59 14.93
N ALA A 68 -15.36 -6.61 14.29
CA ALA A 68 -16.81 -6.45 14.20
C ALA A 68 -17.46 -7.51 13.30
N TYR A 69 -16.73 -8.02 12.30
CA TYR A 69 -17.16 -9.18 11.49
C TYR A 69 -17.55 -10.38 12.37
N TYR A 70 -16.82 -10.63 13.45
CA TYR A 70 -17.10 -11.74 14.37
C TYR A 70 -18.20 -11.45 15.38
N ILE A 71 -18.55 -10.17 15.60
CA ILE A 71 -19.40 -9.77 16.72
C ILE A 71 -20.87 -9.61 16.31
N GLU A 72 -21.21 -9.08 15.12
CA GLU A 72 -22.62 -9.00 14.69
C GLU A 72 -22.82 -9.01 13.16
N GLN A 73 -23.62 -9.98 12.68
CA GLN A 73 -23.99 -10.13 11.25
C GLN A 73 -24.90 -9.00 10.69
N ASN A 74 -25.27 -8.00 11.49
CA ASN A 74 -26.36 -7.07 11.16
C ASN A 74 -25.93 -5.62 10.85
N TYR A 75 -24.63 -5.32 10.80
CA TYR A 75 -24.17 -3.95 10.57
C TYR A 75 -24.05 -3.60 9.07
N GLN A 76 -25.15 -3.18 8.46
CA GLN A 76 -25.15 -2.33 7.25
C GLN A 76 -25.03 -0.84 7.63
N SER A 77 -24.18 -0.49 8.59
CA SER A 77 -24.04 0.92 8.93
C SER A 77 -23.27 1.65 7.82
N PHE A 78 -23.83 2.76 7.35
CA PHE A 78 -23.20 3.68 6.40
C PHE A 78 -21.74 4.01 6.77
N LEU A 79 -21.44 4.02 8.08
CA LEU A 79 -20.11 4.24 8.63
C LEU A 79 -19.10 3.14 8.26
N LEU A 80 -19.47 1.86 8.36
CA LEU A 80 -18.61 0.75 7.94
C LEU A 80 -18.33 0.76 6.44
N LEU A 81 -19.34 1.07 5.64
CA LEU A 81 -19.21 1.21 4.19
C LEU A 81 -18.26 2.36 3.83
N SER A 82 -18.41 3.51 4.50
CA SER A 82 -17.54 4.67 4.31
C SER A 82 -16.10 4.39 4.71
N ILE A 83 -15.90 3.67 5.82
CA ILE A 83 -14.59 3.21 6.28
C ILE A 83 -13.95 2.25 5.26
N TRP A 84 -14.73 1.30 4.74
CA TRP A 84 -14.27 0.33 3.75
C TRP A 84 -13.76 1.03 2.48
N TYR A 85 -14.61 1.85 1.86
CA TYR A 85 -14.24 2.56 0.64
C TYR A 85 -13.14 3.60 0.86
N GLY A 86 -13.17 4.34 1.98
CA GLY A 86 -12.11 5.27 2.35
C GLY A 86 -10.75 4.55 2.52
N GLY A 87 -10.77 3.36 3.10
CA GLY A 87 -9.61 2.50 3.21
C GLY A 87 -9.07 2.06 1.84
N MET A 88 -9.94 1.59 0.95
CA MET A 88 -9.55 1.19 -0.41
C MET A 88 -8.96 2.35 -1.21
N ILE A 89 -9.52 3.56 -1.10
CA ILE A 89 -8.98 4.77 -1.73
C ILE A 89 -7.57 5.07 -1.18
N THR A 90 -7.40 4.99 0.14
CA THR A 90 -6.10 5.23 0.79
C THR A 90 -5.04 4.24 0.31
N VAL A 91 -5.40 2.95 0.24
CA VAL A 91 -4.54 1.88 -0.27
C VAL A 91 -4.20 2.10 -1.74
N ALA A 92 -5.16 2.49 -2.57
CA ALA A 92 -4.94 2.74 -4.00
C ALA A 92 -4.08 3.98 -4.26
N LEU A 93 -4.20 5.02 -3.43
CA LEU A 93 -3.41 6.26 -3.54
C LEU A 93 -1.98 6.12 -2.99
N SER A 94 -1.73 5.19 -2.07
CA SER A 94 -0.44 5.04 -1.41
C SER A 94 0.75 4.85 -2.40
N PRO A 95 0.67 3.99 -3.44
CA PRO A 95 1.78 3.80 -4.38
C PRO A 95 2.03 5.02 -5.28
N LEU A 96 0.99 5.81 -5.56
CA LEU A 96 1.10 7.09 -6.25
C LEU A 96 1.81 8.13 -5.38
N ALA A 97 1.40 8.24 -4.11
CA ALA A 97 2.03 9.12 -3.14
C ALA A 97 3.52 8.77 -2.98
N TRP A 98 3.84 7.48 -2.88
CA TRP A 98 5.22 6.99 -2.82
C TRP A 98 6.03 7.36 -4.07
N SER A 99 5.48 7.11 -5.26
CA SER A 99 6.14 7.47 -6.53
C SER A 99 6.37 8.98 -6.65
N ALA A 100 5.40 9.79 -6.20
CA ALA A 100 5.52 11.25 -6.17
C ALA A 100 6.61 11.72 -5.19
N ILE A 101 6.74 11.09 -4.02
CA ILE A 101 7.82 11.35 -3.06
C ILE A 101 9.18 11.06 -3.70
N VAL A 102 9.33 9.91 -4.38
CA VAL A 102 10.58 9.55 -5.06
C VAL A 102 10.93 10.54 -6.17
N LEU A 103 9.96 10.95 -6.99
CA LEU A 103 10.16 12.00 -7.99
C LEU A 103 10.55 13.35 -7.37
N PHE A 104 9.94 13.71 -6.24
CA PHE A 104 10.30 14.92 -5.51
C PHE A 104 11.74 14.87 -5.02
N PHE A 105 12.20 13.72 -4.53
CA PHE A 105 13.60 13.50 -4.17
C PHE A 105 14.54 13.63 -5.36
N LEU A 106 14.14 13.11 -6.54
CA LEU A 106 14.92 13.24 -7.78
C LEU A 106 14.99 14.68 -8.30
N ARG A 107 13.89 15.43 -8.27
CA ARG A 107 13.82 16.83 -8.76
C ARG A 107 14.82 17.74 -8.06
N ARG A 108 15.10 17.49 -6.78
CA ARG A 108 15.99 18.31 -5.95
C ARG A 108 17.49 18.11 -6.28
N GLN A 109 17.84 17.30 -7.28
CA GLN A 109 19.23 17.03 -7.68
C GLN A 109 19.75 18.00 -8.77
N ASP A 110 19.13 19.17 -8.94
CA ASP A 110 19.48 20.28 -9.85
C ASP A 110 19.56 19.98 -11.36
N HIS A 111 19.68 18.71 -11.79
CA HIS A 111 19.77 18.32 -13.20
C HIS A 111 18.41 18.09 -13.88
N GLY A 112 17.31 18.54 -13.26
CA GLY A 112 15.96 18.25 -13.71
C GLY A 112 15.60 16.75 -13.58
N ILE A 113 14.33 16.42 -13.80
CA ILE A 113 13.88 15.03 -13.76
C ILE A 113 14.10 14.42 -15.16
N PRO A 114 14.89 13.34 -15.30
CA PRO A 114 15.02 12.64 -16.57
C PRO A 114 13.67 12.26 -17.16
N ARG A 115 13.47 12.50 -18.46
CA ARG A 115 12.21 12.23 -19.19
C ARG A 115 11.71 10.80 -18.97
N LYS A 116 12.63 9.83 -18.83
CA LYS A 116 12.30 8.41 -18.55
C LYS A 116 11.48 8.23 -17.27
N TYR A 117 11.77 8.95 -16.19
CA TYR A 117 11.06 8.82 -14.92
C TYR A 117 9.70 9.52 -14.96
N ILE A 118 9.60 10.62 -15.70
CA ILE A 118 8.32 11.30 -15.94
C ILE A 118 7.39 10.37 -16.72
N LEU A 119 7.88 9.73 -17.78
CA LEU A 119 7.10 8.78 -18.57
C LEU A 119 6.63 7.58 -17.72
N GLN A 120 7.50 7.01 -16.91
CA GLN A 120 7.14 5.92 -16.00
C GLN A 120 6.07 6.34 -14.98
N PHE A 121 6.20 7.54 -14.40
CA PHE A 121 5.20 8.07 -13.49
C PHE A 121 3.85 8.32 -14.18
N ILE A 122 3.85 8.82 -15.42
CA ILE A 122 2.63 8.96 -16.23
C ILE A 122 1.98 7.58 -16.44
N VAL A 123 2.75 6.54 -16.76
CA VAL A 123 2.22 5.18 -16.88
C VAL A 123 1.56 4.71 -15.58
N ILE A 124 2.20 4.93 -14.43
CA ILE A 124 1.63 4.59 -13.11
C ILE A 124 0.31 5.33 -12.87
N VAL A 125 0.25 6.63 -13.18
CA VAL A 125 -0.98 7.45 -13.08
C VAL A 125 -2.06 6.95 -14.03
N LEU A 126 -1.73 6.60 -15.26
CA LEU A 126 -2.69 6.07 -16.23
C LEU A 126 -3.25 4.72 -15.80
N VAL A 127 -2.40 3.82 -15.27
CA VAL A 127 -2.85 2.53 -14.72
C VAL A 127 -3.79 2.76 -13.54
N PHE A 128 -3.44 3.67 -12.61
CA PHE A 128 -4.32 4.04 -11.50
C PHE A 128 -5.66 4.61 -11.99
N MET A 129 -5.65 5.53 -12.95
CA MET A 129 -6.87 6.10 -13.53
C MET A 129 -7.73 5.03 -14.20
N GLY A 130 -7.11 4.11 -14.96
CA GLY A 130 -7.82 2.98 -15.56
C GLY A 130 -8.49 2.10 -14.51
N MET A 131 -7.81 1.81 -13.41
CA MET A 131 -8.39 1.08 -12.29
C MET A 131 -9.52 1.84 -11.60
N ALA A 132 -9.34 3.15 -11.37
CA ALA A 132 -10.37 3.99 -10.76
C ALA A 132 -11.63 4.05 -11.62
N ILE A 133 -11.49 4.21 -12.94
CA ILE A 133 -12.61 4.18 -13.89
C ILE A 133 -13.28 2.80 -13.89
N ALA A 134 -12.50 1.72 -13.90
CA ALA A 134 -13.05 0.36 -13.83
C ALA A 134 -13.82 0.09 -12.52
N ALA A 135 -13.38 0.69 -11.40
CA ALA A 135 -14.06 0.61 -10.12
C ALA A 135 -15.36 1.43 -10.08
N LEU A 136 -15.46 2.53 -10.83
CA LEU A 136 -16.71 3.31 -10.93
C LEU A 136 -17.80 2.60 -11.75
N TRP A 137 -17.47 1.50 -12.43
CA TRP A 137 -18.46 0.74 -13.19
C TRP A 137 -19.48 0.07 -12.24
N PRO A 138 -20.79 0.19 -12.49
CA PRO A 138 -21.82 -0.43 -11.64
C PRO A 138 -21.57 -1.93 -11.46
N GLY A 139 -21.50 -2.39 -10.21
CA GLY A 139 -21.28 -3.80 -9.87
C GLY A 139 -19.83 -4.27 -9.78
N ASN A 140 -18.83 -3.41 -10.06
CA ASN A 140 -17.41 -3.79 -9.97
C ASN A 140 -16.76 -3.53 -8.61
N LEU A 141 -17.36 -2.71 -7.75
CA LEU A 141 -16.81 -2.48 -6.41
C LEU A 141 -17.08 -3.71 -5.53
N PRO A 142 -16.02 -4.33 -4.95
CA PRO A 142 -16.19 -5.44 -4.03
C PRO A 142 -16.97 -4.97 -2.80
N ASP A 143 -18.14 -5.58 -2.58
CA ASP A 143 -18.79 -5.51 -1.27
C ASP A 143 -17.90 -6.24 -0.26
N TRP A 144 -17.71 -5.66 0.91
CA TRP A 144 -16.89 -6.29 1.96
C TRP A 144 -17.43 -7.68 2.33
N ARG A 145 -18.73 -7.91 2.15
CA ARG A 145 -19.37 -9.21 2.35
C ARG A 145 -18.85 -10.28 1.40
N THR A 146 -18.74 -9.99 0.11
CA THR A 146 -18.26 -10.99 -0.87
C THR A 146 -16.77 -11.28 -0.69
N VAL A 147 -16.00 -10.31 -0.17
CA VAL A 147 -14.57 -10.48 0.12
C VAL A 147 -14.32 -11.32 1.38
N PHE A 148 -15.17 -11.22 2.41
CA PHE A 148 -14.90 -11.86 3.72
C PHE A 148 -15.89 -12.95 4.15
N VAL A 149 -17.17 -12.87 3.76
CA VAL A 149 -18.23 -13.83 4.16
C VAL A 149 -18.24 -15.03 3.24
N GLU A 150 -18.21 -14.79 1.93
CA GLU A 150 -18.16 -15.84 0.92
C GLU A 150 -16.72 -16.32 0.75
N GLN A 151 -16.25 -17.17 1.67
CA GLN A 151 -15.04 -17.98 1.47
C GLN A 151 -15.10 -18.83 0.18
N SER A 152 -16.26 -18.92 -0.46
CA SER A 152 -16.48 -19.41 -1.82
C SER A 152 -16.02 -18.41 -2.89
N LEU A 153 -14.84 -17.80 -2.73
CA LEU A 153 -14.13 -17.02 -3.77
C LEU A 153 -13.86 -17.82 -5.06
N PHE A 154 -14.35 -19.06 -5.16
CA PHE A 154 -14.08 -20.03 -6.21
C PHE A 154 -15.22 -20.25 -7.23
N ASP A 155 -16.50 -19.91 -6.94
CA ASP A 155 -17.59 -20.45 -7.78
C ASP A 155 -18.27 -19.50 -8.79
N ALA A 156 -18.21 -18.17 -8.66
CA ALA A 156 -18.80 -17.29 -9.70
C ALA A 156 -18.21 -15.86 -9.79
N GLY A 157 -17.79 -15.26 -8.68
CA GLY A 157 -17.19 -13.92 -8.65
C GLY A 157 -15.69 -13.87 -9.01
N VAL A 158 -15.05 -15.03 -9.20
CA VAL A 158 -13.58 -15.19 -9.26
C VAL A 158 -12.95 -14.31 -10.32
N ARG A 159 -13.54 -14.23 -11.51
CA ARG A 159 -12.86 -13.66 -12.68
C ARG A 159 -12.65 -12.15 -12.55
N THR A 160 -13.67 -11.41 -12.15
CA THR A 160 -13.61 -9.95 -12.05
C THR A 160 -12.71 -9.50 -10.91
N TYR A 161 -12.85 -10.11 -9.72
CA TYR A 161 -12.00 -9.79 -8.56
C TYR A 161 -10.56 -10.21 -8.77
N THR A 162 -10.33 -11.32 -9.47
CA THR A 162 -8.97 -11.74 -9.79
C THR A 162 -8.32 -10.80 -10.78
N ILE A 163 -9.01 -10.38 -11.84
CA ILE A 163 -8.47 -9.38 -12.79
C ILE A 163 -8.17 -8.06 -12.06
N ALA A 164 -9.07 -7.57 -11.21
CA ALA A 164 -8.85 -6.36 -10.43
C ALA A 164 -7.65 -6.50 -9.47
N GLY A 165 -7.51 -7.65 -8.81
CA GLY A 165 -6.38 -7.98 -7.96
C GLY A 165 -5.06 -8.00 -8.74
N PHE A 166 -5.03 -8.62 -9.92
CA PHE A 166 -3.85 -8.63 -10.79
C PHE A 166 -3.49 -7.24 -11.30
N LEU A 167 -4.46 -6.42 -11.67
CA LEU A 167 -4.23 -5.03 -12.06
C LEU A 167 -3.63 -4.23 -10.90
N PHE A 168 -4.18 -4.39 -9.69
CA PHE A 168 -3.66 -3.74 -8.49
C PHE A 168 -2.23 -4.19 -8.16
N LEU A 169 -1.93 -5.49 -8.26
CA LEU A 169 -0.58 -6.00 -8.04
C LEU A 169 0.39 -5.52 -9.12
N THR A 170 -0.04 -5.44 -10.38
CA THR A 170 0.77 -4.89 -11.46
C THR A 170 1.07 -3.42 -11.22
N TYR A 171 0.09 -2.66 -10.75
CA TYR A 171 0.25 -1.27 -10.34
C TYR A 171 1.24 -1.12 -9.17
N LEU A 172 1.13 -1.95 -8.13
CA LEU A 172 2.08 -1.98 -7.01
C LEU A 172 3.49 -2.35 -7.48
N PHE A 173 3.61 -3.35 -8.35
CA PHE A 173 4.88 -3.79 -8.92
C PHE A 173 5.55 -2.68 -9.74
N LEU A 174 4.78 -1.99 -10.60
CA LEU A 174 5.28 -0.86 -11.38
C LEU A 174 5.75 0.29 -10.48
N SER A 175 4.98 0.61 -9.44
CA SER A 175 5.35 1.64 -8.46
C SER A 175 6.60 1.27 -7.65
N ALA A 176 6.69 0.03 -7.15
CA ALA A 176 7.85 -0.45 -6.42
C ALA A 176 9.10 -0.52 -7.30
N GLY A 177 8.98 -1.04 -8.53
CA GLY A 177 10.05 -1.11 -9.51
C GLY A 177 10.54 0.28 -9.94
N PHE A 178 9.62 1.23 -10.15
CA PHE A 178 9.95 2.63 -10.40
C PHE A 178 10.81 3.21 -9.27
N SER A 179 10.37 3.04 -8.03
CA SER A 179 11.10 3.52 -6.86
C SER A 179 12.47 2.88 -6.71
N LEU A 180 12.59 1.58 -6.99
CA LEU A 180 13.87 0.86 -6.96
C LEU A 180 14.84 1.40 -8.03
N LEU A 181 14.39 1.52 -9.28
CA LEU A 181 15.21 2.02 -10.39
C LEU A 181 15.68 3.46 -10.17
N ALA A 182 14.78 4.30 -9.63
CA ALA A 182 15.08 5.67 -9.27
C ALA A 182 16.15 5.75 -8.15
N LEU A 183 16.05 4.92 -7.12
CA LEU A 183 16.99 4.90 -5.99
C LEU A 183 18.33 4.24 -6.32
N LEU A 184 18.34 3.27 -7.24
CA LEU A 184 19.55 2.57 -7.68
C LEU A 184 20.39 3.43 -8.61
N SER A 185 19.77 4.29 -9.41
CA SER A 185 20.49 5.16 -10.34
C SER A 185 21.35 6.18 -9.58
N PRO A 186 22.69 6.05 -9.60
CA PRO A 186 23.56 7.03 -8.96
C PRO A 186 23.60 8.27 -9.84
N ASN A 187 22.91 9.32 -9.45
CA ASN A 187 23.07 10.61 -10.11
C ASN A 187 24.29 11.32 -9.51
N PRO A 188 25.22 11.84 -10.34
CA PRO A 188 26.32 12.66 -9.85
C PRO A 188 25.75 13.89 -9.15
N GLN A 189 26.13 14.10 -7.89
CA GLN A 189 25.55 15.19 -7.09
C GLN A 189 26.32 16.50 -7.36
N PRO A 190 25.61 17.61 -7.65
CA PRO A 190 26.21 18.93 -7.57
C PRO A 190 26.61 19.21 -6.12
N HIS A 191 27.83 19.70 -5.93
CA HIS A 191 28.41 19.99 -4.62
C HIS A 191 27.59 21.07 -3.90
N GLY A 192 26.92 20.74 -2.79
CA GLY A 192 26.28 21.78 -1.96
C GLY A 192 25.20 21.37 -0.95
N PHE A 193 24.67 20.14 -0.98
CA PHE A 193 23.67 19.67 0.00
C PHE A 193 24.31 18.74 1.04
N PRO A 194 23.88 18.72 2.31
CA PRO A 194 24.45 17.83 3.33
C PRO A 194 24.22 16.35 2.96
N ASP A 195 25.24 15.76 2.35
CA ASP A 195 25.27 14.38 1.85
C ASP A 195 24.99 13.35 2.95
N VAL A 196 25.26 13.69 4.21
CA VAL A 196 25.18 12.77 5.34
C VAL A 196 23.76 12.26 5.59
N ALA A 197 22.75 13.14 5.62
CA ALA A 197 21.38 12.73 5.89
C ALA A 197 20.78 11.87 4.76
N ARG A 198 21.17 12.16 3.51
CA ARG A 198 20.70 11.43 2.33
C ARG A 198 21.41 10.07 2.18
N ALA A 199 22.72 10.04 2.44
CA ALA A 199 23.50 8.80 2.48
C ALA A 199 22.97 7.85 3.55
N GLN A 200 22.55 8.38 4.71
CA GLN A 200 21.98 7.58 5.79
C GLN A 200 20.55 7.07 5.48
N ALA A 201 19.72 7.86 4.79
CA ALA A 201 18.36 7.47 4.45
C ALA A 201 18.27 6.48 3.27
N ARG A 202 19.22 6.55 2.31
CA ARG A 202 19.23 5.71 1.10
C ARG A 202 19.18 4.19 1.37
N PRO A 203 19.99 3.59 2.26
CA PRO A 203 19.93 2.15 2.49
C PRO A 203 18.60 1.71 3.09
N ALA A 204 18.00 2.51 3.97
CA ALA A 204 16.67 2.22 4.53
C ALA A 204 15.58 2.27 3.45
N LEU A 205 15.62 3.28 2.56
CA LEU A 205 14.67 3.40 1.44
C LEU A 205 14.83 2.25 0.43
N LEU A 206 16.06 1.86 0.12
CA LEU A 206 16.33 0.70 -0.73
C LEU A 206 15.83 -0.59 -0.10
N GLY A 207 16.06 -0.79 1.20
CA GLY A 207 15.55 -1.95 1.94
C GLY A 207 14.02 -2.03 1.93
N ALA A 208 13.35 -0.89 2.16
CA ALA A 208 11.90 -0.82 2.09
C ALA A 208 11.36 -1.13 0.68
N ALA A 209 11.97 -0.52 -0.35
CA ALA A 209 11.58 -0.78 -1.74
C ALA A 209 11.79 -2.24 -2.14
N TRP A 210 12.91 -2.86 -1.76
CA TRP A 210 13.18 -4.29 -1.99
C TRP A 210 12.18 -5.19 -1.28
N THR A 211 11.85 -4.89 -0.04
CA THR A 211 10.88 -5.67 0.75
C THR A 211 9.50 -5.62 0.10
N LEU A 212 9.04 -4.42 -0.27
CA LEU A 212 7.75 -4.22 -0.96
C LEU A 212 7.73 -4.94 -2.31
N PHE A 213 8.80 -4.81 -3.11
CA PHE A 213 8.91 -5.47 -4.40
C PHE A 213 8.86 -7.00 -4.26
N SER A 214 9.62 -7.56 -3.33
CA SER A 214 9.65 -9.00 -3.06
C SER A 214 8.29 -9.51 -2.61
N MET A 215 7.60 -8.76 -1.73
CA MET A 215 6.25 -9.09 -1.30
C MET A 215 5.27 -9.11 -2.48
N CYS A 216 5.34 -8.13 -3.37
CA CYS A 216 4.48 -8.08 -4.57
C CYS A 216 4.70 -9.31 -5.47
N VAL A 217 5.96 -9.69 -5.70
CA VAL A 217 6.32 -10.88 -6.49
C VAL A 217 5.76 -12.16 -5.83
N CYS A 218 5.95 -12.34 -4.52
CA CYS A 218 5.42 -13.49 -3.80
C CYS A 218 3.88 -13.59 -3.91
N ILE A 219 3.17 -12.46 -3.76
CA ILE A 219 1.71 -12.43 -3.87
C ILE A 219 1.28 -12.75 -5.32
N MET A 220 1.93 -12.17 -6.32
CA MET A 220 1.62 -12.44 -7.73
C MET A 220 1.83 -13.93 -8.09
N ILE A 221 2.93 -14.54 -7.63
CA ILE A 221 3.17 -15.98 -7.83
C ILE A 221 2.08 -16.80 -7.17
N THR A 222 1.72 -16.45 -5.93
CA THR A 222 0.68 -17.16 -5.18
C THR A 222 -0.67 -17.06 -5.88
N MET A 223 -1.10 -15.85 -6.29
CA MET A 223 -2.35 -15.66 -7.03
C MET A 223 -2.32 -16.34 -8.40
N GLY A 224 -1.18 -16.33 -9.09
CA GLY A 224 -1.01 -17.02 -10.37
C GLY A 224 -1.12 -18.54 -10.23
N TRP A 225 -0.57 -19.10 -9.15
CA TRP A 225 -0.70 -20.51 -8.83
C TRP A 225 -2.15 -20.92 -8.54
N PHE A 226 -2.89 -20.09 -7.79
CA PHE A 226 -4.31 -20.32 -7.53
C PHE A 226 -5.18 -20.20 -8.78
N LEU A 227 -4.85 -19.28 -9.69
CA LEU A 227 -5.56 -19.14 -10.97
C LEU A 227 -5.35 -20.31 -11.93
N TRP A 228 -4.17 -20.92 -11.89
CA TRP A 228 -3.83 -22.03 -12.77
C TRP A 228 -4.53 -23.34 -12.39
N ARG A 229 -4.92 -23.46 -11.12
CA ARG A 229 -5.52 -24.67 -10.56
C ARG A 229 -7.04 -24.66 -10.68
#